data_AF-A0AA42LGC9-F1
#
_entry.id   AF-A0AA42LGC9-F1
#
_cell.length_a   1.000
_cell.length_b   1.000
_cell.length_c   1.000
_cell.angle_alpha   90.00
_cell.angle_beta   90.00
_cell.angle_gamma   90.00
#
_symmetry.space_group_name_H-M   'P 1'
#
loop_
_entity.id
_entity.type
_entity.pdbx_description
1 polymer ?
#
loop_
_entity_poly.entity_id
_entity_poly.type
_entity_poly.pdbx_seq_one_letter_code
_entity_poly.pdbx_strand_id
1 'polypeptide(L)'
;DVHRKLGDKLNIVGGADAATAEDKTSGENVITRTTADGIKIELLKDAKFDSITTGDSVLNNNGLTIKDGASITKDGINAGNKVITNVADGSIANGSKDAVNGGQIKHISDSIKNSIGGNTMVNPDGSISTNNIGGTGKNNINDAISNVKDAATKAKTTVTEGDNIVVKETTNKDGSTNYEVSTKKDLTLDSVTTGDSVLNNNGLTIKDGASITKDGINAGNKVITNVADGSIANGSKDAVNGGQIKNISDSIKNSIGGNTTVNPDGSITTNNIGGTGKNNINDAIKSVDDKVTNGVNDLTNKGLNFAGNAG
;
A
#
# COMPACT_ATOMS: atom_id res chain seq x y z
N ASP A 1 -24.39 102.59 46.96
CA ASP A 1 -24.46 103.79 46.11
C ASP A 1 -23.12 104.47 46.02
N VAL A 2 -22.71 104.81 44.80
CA VAL A 2 -21.55 105.68 44.55
C VAL A 2 -22.10 107.07 44.22
N HIS A 3 -22.00 108.02 45.15
CA HIS A 3 -22.45 109.40 44.92
C HIS A 3 -21.44 110.13 44.02
N ARG A 4 -21.90 110.69 42.89
CA ARG A 4 -21.05 111.39 41.91
C ARG A 4 -21.62 112.75 41.60
N LYS A 5 -20.76 113.76 41.49
CA LYS A 5 -21.15 115.08 40.98
C LYS A 5 -21.23 115.03 39.46
N LEU A 6 -22.06 115.91 38.89
CA LEU A 6 -22.14 116.09 37.44
C LEU A 6 -20.74 116.44 36.90
N GLY A 7 -20.20 115.58 36.04
CA GLY A 7 -18.84 115.71 35.49
C GLY A 7 -17.80 114.74 36.05
N ASP A 8 -18.08 113.98 37.11
CA ASP A 8 -17.09 113.07 37.69
C ASP A 8 -16.95 111.77 36.87
N LYS A 9 -15.72 111.38 36.49
CA LYS A 9 -15.39 110.14 35.74
C LYS A 9 -15.52 108.84 36.54
N LEU A 10 -16.45 107.94 36.18
CA LEU A 10 -16.57 106.60 36.77
C LEU A 10 -15.57 105.62 36.13
N ASN A 11 -14.64 105.13 36.94
CA ASN A 11 -13.73 104.06 36.53
C ASN A 11 -14.36 102.72 36.89
N ILE A 12 -14.57 101.86 35.89
CA ILE A 12 -14.93 100.45 36.07
C ILE A 12 -13.64 99.66 35.85
N VAL A 13 -13.09 99.10 36.92
CA VAL A 13 -11.89 98.26 36.84
C VAL A 13 -12.32 96.80 36.76
N GLY A 14 -11.85 96.09 35.73
CA GLY A 14 -11.99 94.64 35.63
C GLY A 14 -10.99 93.91 36.52
N GLY A 15 -11.03 92.58 36.53
CA GLY A 15 -10.11 91.74 37.32
C GLY A 15 -8.68 91.61 36.76
N ALA A 16 -8.37 92.22 35.61
CA ALA A 16 -7.02 92.27 35.06
C ALA A 16 -6.20 93.37 35.75
N ASP A 17 -4.91 93.10 36.01
CA ASP A 17 -3.98 94.13 36.50
C ASP A 17 -3.90 95.26 35.47
N ALA A 18 -4.03 96.50 35.91
CA ALA A 18 -3.93 97.70 35.06
C ALA A 18 -2.56 97.84 34.38
N ALA A 19 -1.52 97.16 34.88
CA ALA A 19 -0.19 97.10 34.27
C ALA A 19 -0.05 95.97 33.21
N THR A 20 -1.07 95.13 33.02
CA THR A 20 -1.06 94.10 31.97
C THR A 20 -0.98 94.76 30.61
N ALA A 21 -0.04 94.32 29.78
CA ALA A 21 0.14 94.86 28.44
C ALA A 21 -1.14 94.70 27.60
N GLU A 22 -1.47 95.73 26.81
CA GLU A 22 -2.73 95.80 26.06
C GLU A 22 -2.88 94.63 25.07
N ASP A 23 -1.77 94.13 24.51
CA ASP A 23 -1.68 92.95 23.63
C ASP A 23 -2.00 91.62 24.33
N LYS A 24 -2.06 91.61 25.68
CA LYS A 24 -2.46 90.45 26.49
C LYS A 24 -3.89 90.56 27.02
N THR A 25 -4.63 91.60 26.63
CA THR A 25 -6.02 91.82 27.00
C THR A 25 -6.87 92.03 25.74
N SER A 26 -8.17 91.77 25.82
CA SER A 26 -9.08 92.02 24.69
C SER A 26 -10.35 92.72 25.17
N GLY A 27 -10.67 93.83 24.51
CA GLY A 27 -11.96 94.50 24.63
C GLY A 27 -13.04 93.92 23.71
N GLU A 28 -12.70 92.93 22.87
CA GLU A 28 -13.62 92.44 21.83
C GLU A 28 -14.82 91.68 22.41
N ASN A 29 -14.60 90.93 23.49
CA ASN A 29 -15.60 89.97 23.97
C ASN A 29 -16.64 90.57 24.93
N VAL A 30 -16.33 91.69 25.57
CA VAL A 30 -17.22 92.33 26.56
C VAL A 30 -17.92 93.50 25.89
N ILE A 31 -19.24 93.44 25.83
CA ILE A 31 -20.08 94.54 25.35
C ILE A 31 -20.65 95.29 26.54
N THR A 32 -20.47 96.62 26.53
CA THR A 32 -21.17 97.53 27.43
C THR A 32 -22.16 98.39 26.66
N ARG A 33 -23.45 98.41 27.04
CA ARG A 33 -24.47 99.27 26.43
C ARG A 33 -25.25 100.03 27.50
N THR A 34 -25.58 101.28 27.22
CA THR A 34 -26.51 102.05 28.02
C THR A 34 -27.94 101.65 27.68
N THR A 35 -28.74 101.36 28.69
CA THR A 35 -30.16 101.02 28.61
C THR A 35 -30.95 101.99 29.49
N ALA A 36 -32.29 101.93 29.44
CA ALA A 36 -33.15 102.74 30.32
C ALA A 36 -32.92 102.44 31.81
N ASP A 37 -32.52 101.21 32.15
CA ASP A 37 -32.31 100.74 33.53
C ASP A 37 -30.83 100.81 33.99
N GLY A 38 -29.94 101.37 33.17
CA GLY A 38 -28.51 101.49 33.48
C GLY A 38 -27.59 100.85 32.44
N ILE A 39 -26.38 100.46 32.85
CA ILE A 39 -25.39 99.83 31.96
C ILE A 39 -25.58 98.32 31.97
N LYS A 40 -25.76 97.73 30.79
CA LYS A 40 -25.73 96.28 30.60
C LYS A 40 -24.33 95.85 30.17
N ILE A 41 -23.80 94.83 30.85
CA ILE A 41 -22.50 94.21 30.53
C ILE A 41 -22.79 92.77 30.10
N GLU A 42 -22.37 92.43 28.89
CA GLU A 42 -22.64 91.13 28.27
C GLU A 42 -21.35 90.58 27.64
N LEU A 43 -21.29 89.26 27.48
CA LEU A 43 -20.34 88.64 26.59
C LEU A 43 -20.95 88.50 25.20
N LEU A 44 -20.10 88.60 24.18
CA LEU A 44 -20.46 88.10 22.85
C LEU A 44 -20.86 86.63 22.94
N LYS A 45 -21.90 86.25 22.18
CA LYS A 45 -22.27 84.83 22.02
C LYS A 45 -21.14 84.03 21.34
N ASP A 46 -20.49 84.64 20.35
CA ASP A 46 -19.31 84.13 19.66
C ASP A 46 -18.05 84.87 20.15
N ALA A 47 -17.66 84.60 21.38
CA ALA A 47 -16.45 85.19 21.96
C ALA A 47 -15.18 84.61 21.30
N LYS A 48 -14.16 85.45 21.12
CA LYS A 48 -12.87 85.08 20.51
C LYS A 48 -11.79 84.95 21.56
N PHE A 49 -11.06 83.84 21.56
CA PHE A 49 -9.95 83.60 22.46
C PHE A 49 -8.75 83.07 21.70
N ASP A 50 -7.54 83.54 22.03
CA ASP A 50 -6.30 82.91 21.55
C ASP A 50 -6.07 81.55 22.23
N SER A 51 -6.47 81.44 23.49
CA SER A 51 -6.40 80.23 24.31
C SER A 51 -7.44 80.26 25.42
N ILE A 52 -8.02 79.11 25.71
CA ILE A 52 -8.88 78.86 26.88
C ILE A 52 -8.18 77.79 27.72
N THR A 53 -7.89 78.10 28.99
CA THR A 53 -7.32 77.15 29.96
C THR A 53 -8.33 76.87 31.06
N THR A 54 -8.67 75.60 31.26
CA THR A 54 -9.60 75.13 32.30
C THR A 54 -9.01 73.92 33.01
N GLY A 55 -8.44 74.14 34.20
CA GLY A 55 -7.61 73.13 34.86
C GLY A 55 -6.44 72.72 33.96
N ASP A 56 -6.30 71.43 33.71
CA ASP A 56 -5.26 70.84 32.85
C ASP A 56 -5.57 70.88 31.35
N SER A 57 -6.78 71.32 30.97
CA SER A 57 -7.22 71.39 29.57
C SER A 57 -6.90 72.75 28.97
N VAL A 58 -6.25 72.74 27.80
CA VAL A 58 -5.97 73.94 27.00
C VAL A 58 -6.57 73.75 25.61
N LEU A 59 -7.47 74.66 25.21
CA LEU A 59 -7.98 74.79 23.85
C LEU A 59 -7.38 76.04 23.22
N ASN A 60 -6.64 75.89 22.13
CA ASN A 60 -6.02 77.01 21.42
C ASN A 60 -5.96 76.73 19.90
N ASN A 61 -5.21 77.55 19.17
CA ASN A 61 -5.03 77.45 17.71
C ASN A 61 -4.44 76.11 17.21
N ASN A 62 -3.90 75.27 18.10
CA ASN A 62 -3.39 73.95 17.76
C ASN A 62 -4.40 72.82 18.02
N GLY A 63 -5.47 73.08 18.79
CA GLY A 63 -6.49 72.10 19.18
C GLY A 63 -6.67 72.01 20.70
N LEU A 64 -7.18 70.88 21.18
CA LEU A 64 -7.38 70.56 22.60
C LEU A 64 -6.23 69.69 23.11
N THR A 65 -5.62 70.10 24.21
CA THR A 65 -4.61 69.31 24.94
C THR A 65 -5.01 69.18 26.40
N ILE A 66 -4.91 67.97 26.96
CA ILE A 66 -5.01 67.72 28.39
C ILE A 66 -3.61 67.39 28.91
N LYS A 67 -3.11 68.14 29.89
CA LYS A 67 -1.80 67.89 30.49
C LYS A 67 -1.70 66.45 31.00
N ASP A 68 -0.61 65.75 30.66
CA ASP A 68 -0.35 64.34 31.00
C ASP A 68 -1.47 63.37 30.53
N GLY A 69 -2.28 63.79 29.55
CA GLY A 69 -3.46 63.08 29.09
C GLY A 69 -3.60 63.02 27.57
N ALA A 70 -4.84 62.91 27.09
CA ALA A 70 -5.16 62.84 25.67
C ALA A 70 -5.12 64.23 25.02
N SER A 71 -4.95 64.27 23.69
CA SER A 71 -5.04 65.50 22.90
C SER A 71 -5.68 65.25 21.54
N ILE A 72 -6.28 66.30 21.00
CA ILE A 72 -6.81 66.39 19.63
C ILE A 72 -6.23 67.67 19.04
N THR A 73 -5.23 67.53 18.16
CA THR A 73 -4.54 68.66 17.54
C THR A 73 -4.63 68.58 16.01
N LYS A 74 -4.08 69.58 15.33
CA LYS A 74 -3.91 69.56 13.86
C LYS A 74 -3.07 68.35 13.37
N ASP A 75 -2.26 67.77 14.25
CA ASP A 75 -1.43 66.60 13.95
C ASP A 75 -2.16 65.27 14.17
N GLY A 76 -3.38 65.30 14.71
CA GLY A 76 -4.22 64.13 14.95
C GLY A 76 -4.62 63.95 16.41
N ILE A 77 -4.90 62.70 16.79
CA ILE A 77 -5.38 62.33 18.12
C ILE A 77 -4.30 61.54 18.84
N ASN A 78 -3.96 61.94 20.06
CA ASN A 78 -3.12 61.16 20.97
C ASN A 78 -3.97 60.69 22.16
N ALA A 79 -4.02 59.38 22.40
CA ALA A 79 -4.78 58.79 23.50
C ALA A 79 -4.07 58.86 24.86
N GLY A 80 -2.84 59.38 24.95
CA GLY A 80 -2.12 59.54 26.22
C GLY A 80 -1.77 58.21 26.90
N ASN A 81 -1.42 57.18 26.10
CA ASN A 81 -1.16 55.81 26.55
C ASN A 81 -2.33 55.19 27.34
N LYS A 82 -3.57 55.57 26.98
CA LYS A 82 -4.79 54.98 27.54
C LYS A 82 -5.49 54.12 26.49
N VAL A 83 -6.27 53.15 26.96
CA VAL A 83 -7.17 52.36 26.11
C VAL A 83 -8.30 53.26 25.64
N ILE A 84 -8.59 53.24 24.33
CA ILE A 84 -9.78 53.87 23.76
C ILE A 84 -10.93 52.88 23.89
N THR A 85 -11.89 53.16 24.76
CA THR A 85 -13.07 52.30 25.00
C THR A 85 -14.26 52.73 24.14
N ASN A 86 -15.28 51.87 24.01
CA ASN A 86 -16.52 52.13 23.28
C ASN A 86 -16.34 52.43 21.78
N VAL A 87 -15.33 51.81 21.16
CA VAL A 87 -15.13 51.86 19.71
C VAL A 87 -16.08 50.87 19.05
N ALA A 88 -17.07 51.37 18.29
CA ALA A 88 -17.95 50.55 17.47
C ALA A 88 -17.15 49.78 16.41
N ASP A 89 -17.74 48.71 15.86
CA ASP A 89 -17.09 47.93 14.79
C ASP A 89 -16.83 48.83 13.57
N GLY A 90 -15.55 48.93 13.18
CA GLY A 90 -15.15 49.64 11.97
C GLY A 90 -15.35 48.78 10.72
N SER A 91 -15.45 49.39 9.54
CA SER A 91 -15.51 48.64 8.29
C SER A 91 -14.18 47.91 8.00
N ILE A 92 -14.24 46.60 7.72
CA ILE A 92 -13.08 45.81 7.26
C ILE A 92 -13.20 45.61 5.74
N ALA A 93 -12.88 46.66 5.01
CA ALA A 93 -12.93 46.69 3.55
C ALA A 93 -11.69 47.36 2.97
N ASN A 94 -11.39 47.06 1.71
CA ASN A 94 -10.26 47.69 1.01
C ASN A 94 -10.41 49.22 1.04
N GLY A 95 -9.39 49.92 1.53
CA GLY A 95 -9.38 51.38 1.65
C GLY A 95 -10.08 51.96 2.90
N SER A 96 -10.63 51.13 3.79
CA SER A 96 -11.24 51.61 5.05
C SER A 96 -10.28 52.45 5.90
N LYS A 97 -10.84 53.44 6.59
CA LYS A 97 -10.14 54.35 7.53
C LYS A 97 -10.73 54.29 8.94
N ASP A 98 -11.65 53.36 9.17
CA ASP A 98 -12.27 53.19 10.47
C ASP A 98 -11.30 52.52 11.45
N ALA A 99 -11.42 52.86 12.74
CA ALA A 99 -10.74 52.12 13.79
C ALA A 99 -11.40 50.75 13.97
N VAL A 100 -10.59 49.70 14.18
CA VAL A 100 -11.06 48.35 14.51
C VAL A 100 -10.96 48.10 16.00
N ASN A 101 -11.92 47.36 16.56
CA ASN A 101 -11.91 47.01 17.98
C ASN A 101 -11.48 45.56 18.23
N GLY A 102 -11.32 45.21 19.51
CA GLY A 102 -10.88 43.86 19.92
C GLY A 102 -11.85 42.74 19.54
N GLY A 103 -13.16 43.01 19.45
CA GLY A 103 -14.16 42.03 19.04
C GLY A 103 -13.98 41.59 17.59
N GLN A 104 -13.67 42.54 16.70
CA GLN A 104 -13.37 42.25 15.30
C GLN A 104 -12.08 41.46 15.12
N ILE A 105 -11.02 41.82 15.86
CA ILE A 105 -9.75 41.09 15.85
C ILE A 105 -9.96 39.66 16.37
N LYS A 106 -10.73 39.49 17.46
CA LYS A 106 -11.08 38.18 18.02
C LYS A 106 -11.83 37.32 17.01
N HIS A 107 -12.80 37.88 16.29
CA HIS A 107 -13.52 37.15 15.25
C HIS A 107 -12.58 36.63 14.15
N ILE A 108 -11.63 37.46 13.69
CA ILE A 108 -10.59 37.04 12.73
C ILE A 108 -9.72 35.92 13.31
N SER A 109 -9.22 36.09 14.54
CA SER A 109 -8.39 35.08 15.20
C SER A 109 -9.12 33.74 15.39
N ASP A 110 -10.40 33.76 15.75
CA ASP A 110 -11.23 32.55 15.86
C ASP A 110 -11.45 31.89 14.50
N SER A 111 -11.58 32.68 13.43
CA SER A 111 -11.70 32.16 12.06
C SER A 111 -10.41 31.44 11.62
N ILE A 112 -9.25 32.04 11.92
CA ILE A 112 -7.93 31.42 11.67
C ILE A 112 -7.77 30.14 12.50
N LYS A 113 -8.11 30.17 13.79
CA LYS A 113 -8.09 28.98 14.67
C LYS A 113 -8.88 27.81 14.05
N ASN A 114 -10.11 28.07 13.60
CA ASN A 114 -10.97 27.03 13.02
C ASN A 114 -10.45 26.53 11.67
N SER A 115 -9.83 27.40 10.88
CA SER A 115 -9.22 27.01 9.60
C SER A 115 -7.99 26.12 9.77
N ILE A 116 -7.19 26.33 10.82
CA ILE A 116 -6.02 25.48 11.13
C ILE A 116 -6.46 24.14 11.76
N GLY A 117 -7.47 24.16 12.64
CA GLY A 117 -8.01 22.96 13.30
C GLY A 117 -7.11 22.41 14.42
N GLY A 118 -7.24 21.11 14.72
CA GLY A 118 -6.51 20.46 15.80
C GLY A 118 -6.80 21.07 17.17
N ASN A 119 -5.77 21.25 18.00
CA ASN A 119 -5.86 21.89 19.32
C ASN A 119 -5.48 23.38 19.27
N THR A 120 -5.72 24.06 18.15
CA THR A 120 -5.41 25.49 18.00
C THR A 120 -6.27 26.35 18.92
N MET A 121 -5.69 27.38 19.51
CA MET A 121 -6.35 28.30 20.44
C MET A 121 -5.94 29.76 20.16
N VAL A 122 -6.87 30.68 20.43
CA VAL A 122 -6.60 32.12 20.52
C VAL A 122 -6.38 32.45 21.99
N ASN A 123 -5.20 32.96 22.34
CA ASN A 123 -4.80 33.35 23.68
C ASN A 123 -5.48 34.67 24.11
N PRO A 124 -5.48 35.01 25.41
CA PRO A 124 -6.08 36.25 25.91
C PRO A 124 -5.50 37.53 25.32
N ASP A 125 -4.23 37.50 24.89
CA ASP A 125 -3.54 38.61 24.22
C ASP A 125 -3.81 38.69 22.70
N GLY A 126 -4.67 37.80 22.18
CA GLY A 126 -5.02 37.71 20.77
C GLY A 126 -4.04 36.89 19.92
N SER A 127 -2.92 36.43 20.48
CA SER A 127 -1.98 35.54 19.78
C SER A 127 -2.59 34.16 19.53
N ILE A 128 -2.09 33.45 18.52
CA ILE A 128 -2.55 32.11 18.17
C ILE A 128 -1.49 31.10 18.58
N SER A 129 -1.91 30.06 19.30
CA SER A 129 -1.08 28.90 19.65
C SER A 129 -1.68 27.63 19.06
N THR A 130 -0.84 26.84 18.40
CA THR A 130 -1.24 25.69 17.61
C THR A 130 -0.60 24.42 18.17
N ASN A 131 -1.37 23.35 18.27
CA ASN A 131 -0.87 22.02 18.64
C ASN A 131 -1.69 20.94 17.95
N ASN A 132 -1.06 19.79 17.69
CA ASN A 132 -1.69 18.60 17.15
C ASN A 132 -2.53 18.85 15.87
N ILE A 133 -2.00 19.64 14.94
CA ILE A 133 -2.69 19.96 13.68
C ILE A 133 -2.97 18.66 12.92
N GLY A 134 -4.22 18.40 12.58
CA GLY A 134 -4.64 17.19 11.87
C GLY A 134 -4.35 15.87 12.60
N GLY A 135 -4.16 15.89 13.93
CA GLY A 135 -3.82 14.68 14.69
C GLY A 135 -2.36 14.21 14.56
N THR A 136 -1.49 15.04 13.97
CA THR A 136 -0.08 14.70 13.68
C THR A 136 0.87 14.89 14.87
N GLY A 137 0.38 15.45 15.98
CA GLY A 137 1.21 15.89 17.10
C GLY A 137 2.11 17.11 16.80
N LYS A 138 1.96 17.77 15.65
CA LYS A 138 2.79 18.92 15.25
C LYS A 138 2.11 20.26 15.54
N ASN A 139 2.93 21.28 15.79
CA ASN A 139 2.50 22.61 16.20
C ASN A 139 2.54 23.64 15.05
N ASN A 140 2.93 23.28 13.84
CA ASN A 140 2.83 24.17 12.67
C ASN A 140 2.42 23.38 11.43
N ILE A 141 1.86 24.09 10.43
CA ILE A 141 1.27 23.48 9.25
C ILE A 141 2.31 22.74 8.42
N ASN A 142 3.50 23.32 8.22
CA ASN A 142 4.55 22.70 7.43
C ASN A 142 4.96 21.34 8.01
N ASP A 143 5.18 21.27 9.32
CA ASP A 143 5.60 20.04 9.98
C ASP A 143 4.49 19.00 10.04
N ALA A 144 3.24 19.43 10.22
CA ALA A 144 2.08 18.54 10.15
C ALA A 144 1.97 17.89 8.75
N ILE A 145 2.09 18.69 7.69
CA ILE A 145 2.11 18.21 6.29
C ILE A 145 3.31 17.30 6.06
N SER A 146 4.51 17.68 6.54
CA SER A 146 5.70 16.84 6.44
C SER A 146 5.50 15.50 7.15
N ASN A 147 4.87 15.49 8.32
CA ASN A 147 4.58 14.26 9.05
C ASN A 147 3.63 13.33 8.27
N VAL A 148 2.60 13.88 7.64
CA VAL A 148 1.68 13.11 6.77
C VAL A 148 2.42 12.60 5.53
N LYS A 149 3.26 13.43 4.90
CA LYS A 149 4.09 13.03 3.75
C LYS A 149 5.06 11.90 4.12
N ASP A 150 5.68 11.98 5.29
CA ASP A 150 6.58 10.95 5.80
C ASP A 150 5.83 9.66 6.11
N ALA A 151 4.66 9.75 6.75
CA ALA A 151 3.81 8.59 7.02
C ALA A 151 3.36 7.92 5.72
N ALA A 152 2.92 8.70 4.72
CA ALA A 152 2.55 8.20 3.40
C ALA A 152 3.74 7.57 2.66
N THR A 153 4.94 8.13 2.82
CA THR A 153 6.17 7.57 2.23
C THR A 153 6.55 6.24 2.89
N LYS A 154 6.43 6.15 4.22
CA LYS A 154 6.70 4.92 4.99
C LYS A 154 5.64 3.84 4.81
N ALA A 155 4.41 4.21 4.48
CA ALA A 155 3.32 3.26 4.21
C ALA A 155 3.48 2.53 2.87
N LYS A 156 4.47 2.91 2.03
CA LYS A 156 4.75 2.23 0.77
C LYS A 156 5.16 0.77 1.02
N THR A 157 4.44 -0.14 0.37
CA THR A 157 4.82 -1.55 0.27
C THR A 157 5.66 -1.76 -0.98
N THR A 158 6.73 -2.54 -0.87
CA THR A 158 7.56 -2.94 -2.02
C THR A 158 7.29 -4.40 -2.37
N VAL A 159 7.07 -4.67 -3.66
CA VAL A 159 7.06 -6.04 -4.21
C VAL A 159 8.32 -6.18 -5.04
N THR A 160 9.16 -7.14 -4.70
CA THR A 160 10.36 -7.47 -5.47
C THR A 160 10.13 -8.81 -6.12
N GLU A 161 10.38 -8.89 -7.43
CA GLU A 161 10.39 -10.17 -8.12
C GLU A 161 11.56 -11.02 -7.63
N GLY A 162 11.25 -12.23 -7.16
CA GLY A 162 12.24 -13.27 -6.94
C GLY A 162 12.54 -14.01 -8.25
N ASP A 163 13.48 -14.94 -8.19
CA ASP A 163 13.75 -15.80 -9.33
C ASP A 163 12.50 -16.62 -9.71
N ASN A 164 12.31 -16.80 -11.01
CA ASN A 164 11.12 -17.42 -11.62
C ASN A 164 9.81 -16.68 -11.44
N ILE A 165 9.83 -15.50 -10.84
CA ILE A 165 8.65 -14.68 -10.68
C ILE A 165 8.69 -13.52 -11.68
N VAL A 166 7.54 -13.19 -12.23
CA VAL A 166 7.29 -11.96 -12.98
C VAL A 166 6.30 -11.14 -12.16
N VAL A 167 6.64 -9.88 -11.91
CA VAL A 167 5.75 -8.92 -11.28
C VAL A 167 5.39 -7.83 -12.28
N LYS A 168 4.09 -7.64 -12.53
CA LYS A 168 3.59 -6.60 -13.43
C LYS A 168 2.73 -5.60 -12.66
N GLU A 169 3.14 -4.33 -12.67
CA GLU A 169 2.40 -3.24 -12.06
C GLU A 169 1.29 -2.71 -12.99
N THR A 170 0.11 -2.45 -12.42
CA THR A 170 -1.00 -1.76 -13.09
C THR A 170 -1.67 -0.77 -12.13
N THR A 171 -2.37 0.25 -12.67
CA THR A 171 -3.15 1.21 -11.87
C THR A 171 -4.64 0.88 -11.94
N ASN A 172 -5.30 0.84 -10.79
CA ASN A 172 -6.73 0.66 -10.66
C ASN A 172 -7.49 1.96 -10.97
N LYS A 173 -8.81 1.86 -11.20
CA LYS A 173 -9.65 3.03 -11.51
C LYS A 173 -9.72 4.06 -10.39
N ASP A 174 -9.55 3.63 -9.14
CA ASP A 174 -9.51 4.50 -7.95
C ASP A 174 -8.13 5.14 -7.72
N GLY A 175 -7.16 4.89 -8.61
CA GLY A 175 -5.79 5.39 -8.51
C GLY A 175 -4.86 4.54 -7.64
N SER A 176 -5.33 3.45 -7.04
CA SER A 176 -4.47 2.52 -6.29
C SER A 176 -3.60 1.64 -7.23
N THR A 177 -2.47 1.16 -6.72
CA THR A 177 -1.55 0.28 -7.47
C THR A 177 -1.91 -1.20 -7.28
N ASN A 178 -1.85 -2.00 -8.35
CA ASN A 178 -1.99 -3.45 -8.34
C ASN A 178 -0.70 -4.11 -8.86
N TYR A 179 -0.28 -5.23 -8.24
CA TYR A 179 0.88 -6.02 -8.65
C TYR A 179 0.42 -7.45 -9.02
N GLU A 180 0.46 -7.80 -10.30
CA GLU A 180 0.21 -9.16 -10.77
C GLU A 180 1.50 -9.99 -10.66
N VAL A 181 1.48 -11.05 -9.87
CA VAL A 181 2.65 -11.91 -9.60
C VAL A 181 2.42 -13.29 -10.23
N SER A 182 3.32 -13.73 -11.09
CA SER A 182 3.20 -14.99 -11.84
C SER A 182 4.53 -15.71 -11.94
N THR A 183 4.52 -17.00 -12.27
CA THR A 183 5.76 -17.69 -12.64
C THR A 183 6.17 -17.30 -14.05
N LYS A 184 7.46 -17.19 -14.29
CA LYS A 184 8.01 -17.16 -15.64
C LYS A 184 7.54 -18.41 -16.39
N LYS A 185 7.27 -18.25 -17.69
CA LYS A 185 6.92 -19.38 -18.57
C LYS A 185 8.02 -20.43 -18.58
N ASP A 186 9.25 -19.96 -18.43
CA ASP A 186 10.45 -20.76 -18.30
C ASP A 186 10.97 -20.62 -16.87
N LEU A 187 11.01 -21.74 -16.15
CA LEU A 187 11.45 -21.80 -14.75
C LEU A 187 12.95 -22.10 -14.66
N THR A 188 13.63 -21.41 -13.76
CA THR A 188 15.05 -21.52 -13.37
C THR A 188 15.12 -22.07 -11.94
N LEU A 189 15.13 -23.40 -11.79
CA LEU A 189 15.09 -24.10 -10.49
C LEU A 189 16.46 -24.75 -10.21
N ASP A 190 16.95 -24.73 -8.97
CA ASP A 190 18.23 -25.36 -8.60
C ASP A 190 18.18 -26.90 -8.68
N SER A 191 17.03 -27.47 -8.30
CA SER A 191 16.67 -28.84 -8.58
C SER A 191 15.16 -28.94 -8.55
N VAL A 192 14.62 -29.81 -9.41
CA VAL A 192 13.47 -30.58 -8.97
C VAL A 192 14.08 -31.86 -8.43
N THR A 193 13.95 -32.11 -7.14
CA THR A 193 14.19 -33.47 -6.67
C THR A 193 13.11 -34.36 -7.30
N THR A 194 13.53 -35.11 -8.31
CA THR A 194 12.77 -36.09 -9.10
C THR A 194 13.38 -37.49 -9.00
N GLY A 195 14.31 -37.70 -8.05
CA GLY A 195 15.09 -38.94 -7.97
C GLY A 195 15.94 -39.15 -9.24
N ASP A 196 15.96 -40.38 -9.76
CA ASP A 196 16.78 -40.76 -10.92
C ASP A 196 16.18 -40.33 -12.29
N SER A 197 15.25 -39.37 -12.32
CA SER A 197 14.35 -39.11 -13.45
C SER A 197 14.73 -37.94 -14.35
N VAL A 198 14.55 -38.14 -15.66
CA VAL A 198 14.71 -37.15 -16.73
C VAL A 198 13.41 -37.01 -17.51
N LEU A 199 12.71 -35.87 -17.45
CA LEU A 199 11.52 -35.57 -18.27
C LEU A 199 11.87 -34.57 -19.37
N ASN A 200 11.73 -34.95 -20.64
CA ASN A 200 12.06 -34.10 -21.77
C ASN A 200 11.10 -34.34 -22.95
N ASN A 201 11.35 -33.66 -24.08
CA ASN A 201 10.56 -33.82 -25.30
C ASN A 201 10.59 -35.25 -25.87
N ASN A 202 11.55 -36.08 -25.47
CA ASN A 202 11.62 -37.50 -25.81
C ASN A 202 10.92 -38.39 -24.77
N GLY A 203 10.57 -37.89 -23.60
CA GLY A 203 9.84 -38.59 -22.54
C GLY A 203 10.58 -38.63 -21.21
N LEU A 204 10.24 -39.63 -20.39
CA LEU A 204 10.79 -39.85 -19.06
C LEU A 204 11.91 -40.90 -19.10
N THR A 205 13.04 -40.71 -18.45
CA THR A 205 14.09 -41.75 -18.31
C THR A 205 14.58 -41.81 -16.88
N ILE A 206 14.65 -43.02 -16.33
CA ILE A 206 15.18 -43.31 -15.01
C ILE A 206 16.43 -44.17 -15.16
N LYS A 207 17.56 -43.72 -14.60
CA LYS A 207 18.83 -44.44 -14.73
C LYS A 207 18.76 -45.82 -14.06
N ASP A 208 19.36 -46.83 -14.69
CA ASP A 208 19.39 -48.23 -14.20
C ASP A 208 17.99 -48.77 -13.84
N GLY A 209 16.98 -48.17 -14.47
CA GLY A 209 15.58 -48.30 -14.17
C GLY A 209 14.76 -48.16 -15.44
N ALA A 210 13.49 -47.79 -15.27
CA ALA A 210 12.60 -47.71 -16.39
C ALA A 210 12.83 -46.44 -17.21
N SER A 211 12.56 -46.51 -18.50
CA SER A 211 12.37 -45.34 -19.34
C SER A 211 11.08 -45.46 -20.14
N ILE A 212 10.51 -44.30 -20.43
CA ILE A 212 9.36 -44.06 -21.30
C ILE A 212 9.85 -43.03 -22.31
N THR A 213 10.18 -43.48 -23.51
CA THR A 213 10.66 -42.59 -24.56
C THR A 213 9.74 -42.62 -25.77
N LYS A 214 10.01 -41.78 -26.77
CA LYS A 214 9.38 -41.87 -28.09
C LYS A 214 9.54 -43.24 -28.75
N ASP A 215 10.57 -43.99 -28.37
CA ASP A 215 10.87 -45.33 -28.90
C ASP A 215 10.13 -46.45 -28.15
N GLY A 216 9.39 -46.09 -27.08
CA GLY A 216 8.60 -47.01 -26.27
C GLY A 216 9.10 -47.14 -24.84
N ILE A 217 8.81 -48.29 -24.23
CA ILE A 217 9.05 -48.53 -22.81
C ILE A 217 10.21 -49.51 -22.66
N ASN A 218 11.19 -49.14 -21.85
CA ASN A 218 12.27 -50.02 -21.42
C ASN A 218 12.19 -50.18 -19.90
N ALA A 219 12.11 -51.41 -19.39
CA ALA A 219 12.01 -51.66 -17.95
C ALA A 219 13.37 -51.75 -17.23
N GLY A 220 14.48 -51.61 -17.95
CA GLY A 220 15.81 -51.65 -17.36
C GLY A 220 16.15 -53.01 -16.76
N ASN A 221 15.80 -54.10 -17.45
CA ASN A 221 16.01 -55.49 -17.01
C ASN A 221 15.33 -55.86 -15.68
N LYS A 222 14.42 -55.01 -15.18
CA LYS A 222 13.60 -55.35 -14.03
C LYS A 222 12.40 -56.14 -14.50
N VAL A 223 11.94 -57.06 -13.66
CA VAL A 223 10.66 -57.72 -13.89
C VAL A 223 9.59 -56.64 -13.94
N ILE A 224 8.93 -56.56 -15.08
CA ILE A 224 7.69 -55.78 -15.18
C ILE A 224 6.65 -56.63 -14.48
N THR A 225 6.41 -56.31 -13.23
CA THR A 225 5.31 -56.91 -12.48
C THR A 225 4.01 -56.24 -12.89
N ASN A 226 2.90 -56.94 -12.67
CA ASN A 226 1.55 -56.43 -12.95
C ASN A 226 1.26 -56.16 -14.43
N VAL A 227 1.83 -56.99 -15.32
CA VAL A 227 1.43 -57.04 -16.74
C VAL A 227 0.15 -57.88 -16.87
N ALA A 228 -0.95 -57.29 -17.33
CA ALA A 228 -2.23 -57.98 -17.56
C ALA A 228 -2.16 -58.98 -18.73
N ASP A 229 -3.19 -59.83 -18.90
CA ASP A 229 -3.28 -60.77 -20.03
C ASP A 229 -3.36 -60.00 -21.36
N GLY A 230 -2.34 -60.19 -22.20
CA GLY A 230 -2.32 -59.64 -23.55
C GLY A 230 -3.14 -60.50 -24.51
N SER A 231 -3.70 -59.93 -25.58
CA SER A 231 -4.43 -60.72 -26.57
C SER A 231 -3.50 -61.71 -27.30
N ILE A 232 -3.88 -63.00 -27.35
CA ILE A 232 -3.19 -64.02 -28.17
C ILE A 232 -4.01 -64.25 -29.44
N ALA A 233 -3.85 -63.31 -30.37
CA ALA A 233 -4.49 -63.34 -31.68
C ALA A 233 -3.53 -62.81 -32.75
N ASN A 234 -3.80 -63.15 -34.02
CA ASN A 234 -2.97 -62.68 -35.12
C ASN A 234 -2.94 -61.15 -35.16
N GLY A 235 -1.73 -60.57 -35.12
CA GLY A 235 -1.51 -59.12 -35.17
C GLY A 235 -1.47 -58.38 -33.82
N SER A 236 -1.67 -59.08 -32.69
CA SER A 236 -1.62 -58.46 -31.36
C SER A 236 -0.26 -57.77 -31.05
N LYS A 237 -0.30 -56.64 -30.35
CA LYS A 237 0.87 -55.86 -29.87
C LYS A 237 0.95 -55.79 -28.35
N ASP A 238 0.09 -56.54 -27.69
CA ASP A 238 0.04 -56.57 -26.24
C ASP A 238 1.21 -57.38 -25.69
N ALA A 239 1.71 -56.96 -24.52
CA ALA A 239 2.58 -57.83 -23.73
C ALA A 239 1.73 -58.96 -23.12
N VAL A 240 2.09 -60.22 -23.36
CA VAL A 240 1.48 -61.39 -22.71
C VAL A 240 2.28 -61.79 -21.47
N ASN A 241 1.62 -62.32 -20.44
CA ASN A 241 2.28 -62.68 -19.18
C ASN A 241 2.52 -64.20 -19.06
N GLY A 242 3.18 -64.61 -17.97
CA GLY A 242 3.53 -66.01 -17.74
C GLY A 242 2.35 -66.98 -17.58
N GLY A 243 1.19 -66.52 -17.11
CA GLY A 243 -0.01 -67.36 -16.96
C GLY A 243 -0.53 -67.85 -18.31
N GLN A 244 -0.51 -66.98 -19.31
CA GLN A 244 -0.92 -67.33 -20.67
C GLN A 244 0.06 -68.29 -21.35
N ILE A 245 1.37 -68.12 -21.12
CA ILE A 245 2.40 -69.04 -21.63
C ILE A 245 2.26 -70.43 -21.00
N LYS A 246 1.97 -70.51 -19.70
CA LYS A 246 1.78 -71.80 -19.02
C LYS A 246 0.63 -72.62 -19.62
N ASN A 247 -0.51 -71.98 -19.92
CA ASN A 247 -1.66 -72.65 -20.57
C ASN A 247 -1.28 -73.30 -21.91
N ILE A 248 -0.40 -72.65 -22.68
CA ILE A 248 0.11 -73.18 -23.96
C ILE A 248 1.06 -74.37 -23.69
N SER A 249 2.01 -74.23 -22.75
CA SER A 249 2.95 -75.30 -22.42
C SER A 249 2.25 -76.58 -21.95
N ASP A 250 1.20 -76.47 -21.14
CA ASP A 250 0.41 -77.62 -20.68
C ASP A 250 -0.32 -78.32 -21.86
N SER A 251 -0.80 -77.55 -22.83
CA SER A 251 -1.40 -78.10 -24.06
C SER A 251 -0.39 -78.94 -24.86
N ILE A 252 0.86 -78.49 -24.98
CA ILE A 252 1.92 -79.20 -25.70
C ILE A 252 2.37 -80.47 -24.96
N LYS A 253 2.59 -80.38 -23.64
CA LYS A 253 2.93 -81.55 -22.79
C LYS A 253 1.95 -82.70 -23.05
N ASN A 254 0.65 -82.40 -23.02
CA ASN A 254 -0.41 -83.39 -23.20
C ASN A 254 -0.41 -84.00 -24.61
N SER A 255 0.00 -83.23 -25.64
CA SER A 255 0.08 -83.73 -27.01
C SER A 255 1.24 -84.71 -27.24
N ILE A 256 2.36 -84.58 -26.52
CA ILE A 256 3.52 -85.50 -26.65
C ILE A 256 3.30 -86.80 -25.88
N GLY A 257 2.64 -86.72 -24.73
CA GLY A 257 2.33 -87.88 -23.89
C GLY A 257 3.57 -88.48 -23.20
N GLY A 258 3.54 -89.79 -22.95
CA GLY A 258 4.56 -90.46 -22.13
C GLY A 258 4.68 -89.81 -20.74
N ASN A 259 5.90 -89.64 -20.24
CA ASN A 259 6.15 -88.99 -18.94
C ASN A 259 6.56 -87.51 -19.11
N THR A 260 5.99 -86.81 -20.09
CA THR A 260 6.31 -85.41 -20.37
C THR A 260 5.80 -84.48 -19.27
N THR A 261 6.57 -83.46 -18.91
CA THR A 261 6.26 -82.49 -17.86
C THR A 261 6.58 -81.06 -18.29
N VAL A 262 5.84 -80.07 -17.76
CA VAL A 262 6.18 -78.65 -17.86
C VAL A 262 6.84 -78.24 -16.55
N ASN A 263 8.08 -77.81 -16.64
CA ASN A 263 8.89 -77.39 -15.51
C ASN A 263 8.48 -76.00 -15.00
N PRO A 264 8.93 -75.58 -13.80
CA PRO A 264 8.63 -74.26 -13.24
C PRO A 264 9.12 -73.07 -14.10
N ASP A 265 10.17 -73.26 -14.89
CA ASP A 265 10.69 -72.26 -15.85
C ASP A 265 9.92 -72.23 -17.19
N GLY A 266 8.88 -73.06 -17.32
CA GLY A 266 8.05 -73.19 -18.52
C GLY A 266 8.62 -74.16 -19.58
N SER A 267 9.83 -74.69 -19.39
CA SER A 267 10.41 -75.68 -20.30
C SER A 267 9.66 -77.02 -20.24
N ILE A 268 9.72 -77.79 -21.33
CA ILE A 268 9.06 -79.10 -21.43
C ILE A 268 10.14 -80.18 -21.40
N THR A 269 10.10 -81.06 -20.40
CA THR A 269 10.96 -82.25 -20.33
C THR A 269 10.18 -83.47 -20.71
N THR A 270 10.65 -84.17 -21.74
CA THR A 270 10.08 -85.42 -22.23
C THR A 270 10.93 -86.60 -21.76
N ASN A 271 10.29 -87.65 -21.27
CA ASN A 271 10.95 -88.89 -20.90
C ASN A 271 10.09 -90.07 -21.32
N ASN A 272 10.76 -91.17 -21.69
CA ASN A 272 10.12 -92.43 -22.03
C ASN A 272 9.01 -92.26 -23.08
N ILE A 273 9.28 -91.47 -24.13
CA ILE A 273 8.30 -91.20 -25.17
C ILE A 273 7.90 -92.52 -25.83
N GLY A 274 6.61 -92.82 -25.83
CA GLY A 274 6.08 -94.08 -26.37
C GLY A 274 6.59 -95.35 -25.67
N GLY A 275 7.10 -95.26 -24.43
CA GLY A 275 7.66 -96.42 -23.72
C GLY A 275 9.04 -96.87 -24.21
N THR A 276 9.68 -96.09 -25.09
CA THR A 276 10.94 -96.47 -25.73
C THR A 276 12.16 -96.31 -24.83
N GLY A 277 11.99 -95.70 -23.65
CA GLY A 277 13.10 -95.25 -22.80
C GLY A 277 13.88 -94.07 -23.38
N LYS A 278 13.37 -93.41 -24.44
CA LYS A 278 14.03 -92.27 -25.09
C LYS A 278 13.35 -90.95 -24.76
N ASN A 279 14.16 -89.89 -24.78
CA ASN A 279 13.81 -88.58 -24.21
C ASN A 279 13.58 -87.49 -25.26
N ASN A 280 13.60 -87.85 -26.55
CA ASN A 280 13.12 -87.00 -27.62
C ASN A 280 12.44 -87.87 -28.68
N ILE A 281 11.57 -87.27 -29.47
CA ILE A 281 10.71 -88.00 -30.42
C ILE A 281 11.56 -88.73 -31.45
N ASN A 282 12.62 -88.08 -31.95
CA ASN A 282 13.43 -88.62 -33.04
C ASN A 282 14.25 -89.84 -32.60
N ASP A 283 14.81 -89.84 -31.40
CA ASP A 283 15.52 -90.99 -30.82
C ASP A 283 14.55 -92.07 -30.36
N ALA A 284 13.35 -91.71 -29.89
CA ALA A 284 12.30 -92.69 -29.63
C ALA A 284 11.99 -93.45 -30.93
N ILE A 285 11.83 -92.72 -32.04
CA ILE A 285 11.62 -93.29 -33.37
C ILE A 285 12.87 -94.06 -33.85
N LYS A 286 14.07 -93.49 -33.76
CA LYS A 286 15.33 -94.15 -34.16
C LYS A 286 15.62 -95.37 -33.32
N SER A 287 15.29 -95.36 -32.03
CA SER A 287 15.43 -96.53 -31.19
C SER A 287 14.51 -97.64 -31.62
N VAL A 288 13.32 -97.29 -32.11
CA VAL A 288 12.43 -98.25 -32.75
C VAL A 288 13.05 -98.71 -34.08
N ASP A 289 13.56 -97.78 -34.89
CA ASP A 289 14.18 -98.05 -36.18
C ASP A 289 15.46 -98.90 -36.09
N ASP A 290 16.45 -98.55 -35.26
CA ASP A 290 17.67 -99.33 -35.00
C ASP A 290 17.34 -100.73 -34.48
N LYS A 291 16.34 -100.86 -33.59
CA LYS A 291 15.88 -102.17 -33.14
C LYS A 291 15.35 -102.98 -34.33
N VAL A 292 14.64 -102.32 -35.25
CA VAL A 292 14.17 -102.92 -36.52
C VAL A 292 15.37 -103.25 -37.43
N THR A 293 16.25 -102.31 -37.76
CA THR A 293 17.41 -102.51 -38.66
C THR A 293 18.39 -103.54 -38.12
N ASN A 294 18.74 -103.51 -36.83
CA ASN A 294 19.60 -104.52 -36.23
C ASN A 294 18.94 -105.90 -36.28
N GLY A 295 17.63 -105.98 -36.01
CA GLY A 295 16.87 -107.21 -36.21
C GLY A 295 16.98 -107.74 -37.64
N VAL A 296 16.93 -106.86 -38.64
CA VAL A 296 17.11 -107.19 -40.07
C VAL A 296 18.55 -107.59 -40.42
N ASN A 297 19.57 -106.91 -39.88
CA ASN A 297 20.98 -107.20 -40.15
C ASN A 297 21.46 -108.49 -39.47
N ASP A 298 21.02 -108.75 -38.24
CA ASP A 298 21.29 -110.01 -37.54
C ASP A 298 20.76 -111.19 -38.35
N LEU A 299 19.56 -111.03 -38.91
CA LEU A 299 18.95 -111.99 -39.82
C LEU A 299 19.75 -112.19 -41.12
N THR A 300 20.33 -111.13 -41.67
CA THR A 300 21.09 -111.17 -42.93
C THR A 300 22.50 -111.78 -42.75
N ASN A 301 23.22 -111.42 -41.69
CA ASN A 301 24.63 -111.79 -41.50
C ASN A 301 24.85 -113.16 -40.86
N LYS A 302 24.02 -113.54 -39.88
CA LYS A 302 24.12 -114.88 -39.26
C LYS A 302 23.47 -115.94 -40.13
N GLY A 303 22.78 -115.52 -41.20
CA GLY A 303 21.72 -116.28 -41.79
C GLY A 303 20.64 -116.61 -40.77
N LEU A 304 19.60 -117.27 -41.24
CA LEU A 304 18.76 -118.01 -40.32
C LEU A 304 19.60 -119.19 -39.81
N ASN A 305 20.02 -119.15 -38.54
CA ASN A 305 20.53 -120.34 -37.87
C ASN A 305 19.34 -121.29 -37.64
N PHE A 306 19.04 -122.11 -38.63
CA PHE A 306 18.23 -123.29 -38.43
C PHE A 306 19.10 -124.33 -37.74
N ALA A 307 19.40 -124.13 -36.45
CA ALA A 307 19.96 -125.19 -35.64
C ALA A 307 18.93 -126.31 -35.62
N GLY A 308 19.14 -127.33 -36.46
CA GLY A 308 18.44 -128.59 -36.36
C GLY A 308 18.79 -129.17 -35.01
N ASN A 309 17.91 -128.97 -34.03
CA ASN A 309 17.99 -129.63 -32.74
C ASN A 309 17.72 -131.12 -32.96
N ALA A 310 18.78 -131.88 -33.25
CA ALA A 310 18.76 -133.33 -33.31
C ALA A 310 19.73 -133.85 -32.26
N GLY A 311 19.20 -133.98 -31.04
CA GLY A 311 19.85 -134.45 -29.82
C GLY A 311 18.99 -134.09 -28.64
#